data_AF-A0A2V8WPU5-F1
#
_entry.id   AF-A0A2V8WPU5-F1
#
_cell.length_a   1.000
_cell.length_b   1.000
_cell.length_c   1.000
_cell.angle_alpha   90.00
_cell.angle_beta   90.00
_cell.angle_gamma   90.00
#
_symmetry.space_group_name_H-M   'P 1'
#
loop_
_entity.id
_entity.type
_entity.pdbx_description
1 polymer ?
#
loop_
_entity_poly.entity_id
_entity_poly.type
_entity_poly.pdbx_seq_one_letter_code
_entity_poly.pdbx_strand_id
1 'polypeptide(L)'
;MLLGLVVLFRTSGCDKHPLTDYRPLDQAGMWSSNVEDLKKLNTSDNEVAQLVKLKQAGVTDDTCVTLIADAHHHEHPFGSADSAVSLARAGYAEPTILEIAKVDQLDIISTDAVMLRLVGLSDPAVDWILHRRLKGQRTMGSAEIGRLKNTGLTEKQILERISEGLTDAQADKEAASREAQRNHSGTDFKRVRGRR
;
A
#
# COMPACT_ATOMS: atom_id res chain seq x y z
N MET A 1 -63.52 -5.64 4.40
CA MET A 1 -63.49 -5.30 2.97
C MET A 1 -63.36 -3.78 2.90
N LEU A 2 -62.18 -3.22 2.70
CA LEU A 2 -61.41 -2.98 1.45
C LEU A 2 -61.50 -1.48 1.10
N LEU A 3 -60.38 -0.93 0.61
CA LEU A 3 -60.07 0.44 0.15
C LEU A 3 -59.48 1.40 1.21
N GLY A 4 -58.37 2.12 0.97
CA GLY A 4 -57.74 2.40 -0.32
C GLY A 4 -56.28 2.89 -0.27
N LEU A 5 -55.55 2.40 -1.27
CA LEU A 5 -54.56 3.07 -2.13
C LEU A 5 -53.41 3.88 -1.48
N VAL A 6 -52.28 3.20 -1.32
CA VAL A 6 -50.94 3.82 -1.23
C VAL A 6 -50.41 4.00 -2.65
N VAL A 7 -50.22 5.24 -3.09
CA VAL A 7 -49.44 5.57 -4.30
C VAL A 7 -48.36 6.55 -3.89
N LEU A 8 -47.16 6.04 -3.60
CA LEU A 8 -45.94 6.83 -3.51
C LEU A 8 -45.27 6.82 -4.88
N PHE A 9 -45.50 7.88 -5.66
CA PHE A 9 -44.69 8.20 -6.82
C PHE A 9 -43.27 8.54 -6.34
N ARG A 10 -42.35 7.56 -6.40
CA ARG A 10 -40.91 7.80 -6.41
C ARG A 10 -40.56 8.28 -7.81
N THR A 11 -40.47 9.59 -7.98
CA THR A 11 -39.83 10.19 -9.16
C THR A 11 -38.33 9.88 -9.06
N SER A 12 -37.90 8.80 -9.72
CA SER A 12 -36.48 8.60 -10.03
C SER A 12 -36.06 9.73 -10.95
N GLY A 13 -35.26 10.66 -10.43
CA GLY A 13 -34.62 11.69 -11.22
C GLY A 13 -33.75 11.04 -12.29
N CYS A 14 -33.88 11.51 -13.53
CA CYS A 14 -32.95 11.17 -14.60
C CYS A 14 -31.53 11.56 -14.18
N ASP A 15 -30.65 10.57 -14.07
CA ASP A 15 -29.21 10.73 -13.94
C ASP A 15 -28.67 11.41 -15.20
N LYS A 16 -28.65 12.75 -15.20
CA LYS A 16 -27.71 13.47 -16.04
C LYS A 16 -26.33 13.19 -15.45
N HIS A 17 -25.65 12.15 -15.94
CA HIS A 17 -24.21 12.03 -15.74
C HIS A 17 -23.60 13.32 -16.28
N PRO A 18 -23.09 14.23 -15.43
CA PRO A 18 -22.37 15.38 -15.94
C PRO A 18 -21.21 14.82 -16.78
N LEU A 19 -21.02 15.38 -17.98
CA LEU A 19 -19.91 15.00 -18.84
C LEU A 19 -18.62 15.24 -18.04
N THR A 20 -17.87 14.19 -17.77
CA THR A 20 -16.63 14.24 -17.00
C THR A 20 -15.63 15.19 -17.67
N ASP A 21 -15.00 16.03 -16.86
CA ASP A 21 -14.03 17.01 -17.35
C ASP A 21 -12.62 16.41 -17.41
N TYR A 22 -12.14 16.13 -18.62
CA TYR A 22 -10.80 15.57 -18.85
C TYR A 22 -9.71 16.64 -19.05
N ARG A 23 -10.06 17.94 -19.09
CA ARG A 23 -9.08 19.03 -19.27
C ARG A 23 -7.93 19.01 -18.26
N PRO A 24 -8.15 18.66 -16.97
CA PRO A 24 -7.06 18.54 -16.01
C PRO A 24 -5.99 17.50 -16.38
N LEU A 25 -6.36 16.43 -17.09
CA LEU A 25 -5.40 15.39 -17.51
C LEU A 25 -4.56 15.84 -18.70
N ASP A 26 -5.18 16.53 -19.65
CA ASP A 26 -4.48 17.17 -20.76
C ASP A 26 -3.47 18.21 -20.24
N GLN A 27 -3.88 19.04 -19.27
CA GLN A 27 -2.98 19.97 -18.57
C GLN A 27 -1.86 19.29 -17.79
N ALA A 28 -2.11 18.09 -17.26
CA ALA A 28 -1.10 17.26 -16.61
C ALA A 28 -0.18 16.52 -17.61
N GLY A 29 -0.37 16.72 -18.92
CA GLY A 29 0.45 16.14 -19.97
C GLY A 29 0.15 14.69 -20.32
N MET A 30 -1.06 14.21 -20.01
CA MET A 30 -1.53 12.89 -20.46
C MET A 30 -1.77 12.90 -21.97
N TRP A 31 -1.29 11.87 -22.67
CA TRP A 31 -1.51 11.77 -24.12
C TRP A 31 -2.99 11.63 -24.47
N SER A 32 -3.38 12.24 -25.59
CA SER A 32 -4.76 12.25 -26.09
C SER A 32 -5.32 10.84 -26.33
N SER A 33 -4.48 9.90 -26.78
CA SER A 33 -4.86 8.49 -26.93
C SER A 33 -5.33 7.89 -25.61
N ASN A 34 -4.59 8.11 -24.52
CA ASN A 34 -4.91 7.59 -23.21
C ASN A 34 -6.15 8.29 -22.62
N VAL A 35 -6.34 9.59 -22.88
CA VAL A 35 -7.59 10.29 -22.52
C VAL A 35 -8.80 9.68 -23.24
N GLU A 36 -8.69 9.32 -24.52
CA GLU A 36 -9.75 8.63 -25.25
C GLU A 36 -10.03 7.23 -24.69
N ASP A 37 -9.01 6.51 -24.23
CA ASP A 37 -9.19 5.23 -23.57
C ASP A 37 -9.90 5.37 -22.21
N LEU A 38 -9.56 6.40 -21.41
CA LEU A 38 -10.27 6.71 -20.17
C LEU A 38 -11.74 7.06 -20.41
N LYS A 39 -12.04 7.81 -21.47
CA LYS A 39 -13.44 8.11 -21.85
C LYS A 39 -14.25 6.85 -22.14
N LYS A 40 -13.65 5.84 -22.79
CA LYS A 40 -14.31 4.55 -23.06
C LYS A 40 -14.60 3.78 -21.77
N LEU A 41 -13.82 4.00 -20.72
CA LEU A 41 -14.01 3.40 -19.40
C LEU A 41 -15.07 4.15 -18.57
N ASN A 42 -15.67 5.25 -19.07
CA ASN A 42 -16.64 6.06 -18.32
C ASN A 42 -16.11 6.55 -16.96
N THR A 43 -14.85 6.98 -16.90
CA THR A 43 -14.26 7.56 -15.67
C THR A 43 -15.04 8.76 -15.17
N SER A 44 -15.10 8.90 -13.85
CA SER A 44 -15.72 10.02 -13.12
C SER A 44 -14.76 11.19 -12.87
N ASP A 45 -15.29 12.37 -12.52
CA ASP A 45 -14.47 13.55 -12.17
C ASP A 45 -13.53 13.28 -10.97
N ASN A 46 -13.98 12.44 -10.03
CA ASN A 46 -13.16 12.03 -8.89
C ASN A 46 -11.96 11.21 -9.34
N GLU A 47 -12.16 10.26 -10.25
CA GLU A 47 -11.07 9.45 -10.80
C GLU A 47 -10.11 10.28 -11.63
N VAL A 48 -10.62 11.25 -12.40
CA VAL A 48 -9.78 12.23 -13.09
C VAL A 48 -8.85 12.96 -12.11
N ALA A 49 -9.37 13.42 -10.97
CA ALA A 49 -8.53 14.07 -9.95
C ALA A 49 -7.47 13.11 -9.37
N GLN A 50 -7.80 11.83 -9.18
CA GLN A 50 -6.84 10.80 -8.76
C GLN A 50 -5.73 10.58 -9.81
N LEU A 51 -6.10 10.51 -11.08
CA LEU A 51 -5.16 10.34 -12.19
C LEU A 51 -4.22 11.55 -12.35
N VAL A 52 -4.70 12.77 -12.14
CA VAL A 52 -3.84 13.98 -12.13
C VAL A 52 -2.75 13.84 -11.07
N LYS A 53 -3.07 13.34 -9.87
CA LYS A 53 -2.06 13.10 -8.81
C LYS A 53 -1.01 12.09 -9.25
N LEU A 54 -1.42 10.99 -9.89
CA LEU A 54 -0.51 9.97 -10.41
C LEU A 54 0.44 10.55 -11.46
N LYS A 55 -0.08 11.34 -12.40
CA LYS A 55 0.72 12.01 -13.42
C LYS A 55 1.72 13.01 -12.82
N GLN A 56 1.30 13.79 -11.84
CA GLN A 56 2.19 14.70 -11.11
C GLN A 56 3.29 13.96 -10.33
N ALA A 57 3.06 12.70 -9.96
CA ALA A 57 4.07 11.84 -9.36
C ALA A 57 4.97 11.12 -10.37
N GLY A 58 4.77 11.33 -11.68
CA GLY A 58 5.57 10.74 -12.75
C GLY A 58 5.12 9.35 -13.19
N VAL A 59 3.93 8.89 -12.79
CA VAL A 59 3.36 7.62 -13.24
C VAL A 59 3.01 7.71 -14.74
N THR A 60 3.30 6.64 -15.49
CA THR A 60 3.02 6.60 -16.93
C THR A 60 1.53 6.63 -17.26
N ASP A 61 1.20 7.07 -18.47
CA ASP A 61 -0.19 7.11 -18.95
C ASP A 61 -0.82 5.72 -19.05
N ASP A 62 -0.05 4.72 -19.48
CA ASP A 62 -0.53 3.35 -19.59
C ASP A 62 -0.85 2.75 -18.22
N THR A 63 -0.02 3.02 -17.20
CA THR A 63 -0.30 2.62 -15.82
C THR A 63 -1.54 3.30 -15.27
N CYS A 64 -1.75 4.60 -15.55
CA CYS A 64 -2.97 5.31 -15.17
C CYS A 64 -4.24 4.67 -15.77
N VAL A 65 -4.24 4.35 -17.07
CA VAL A 65 -5.38 3.68 -17.72
C VAL A 65 -5.62 2.30 -17.12
N THR A 66 -4.56 1.54 -16.88
CA THR A 66 -4.67 0.18 -16.31
C THR A 66 -5.25 0.19 -14.90
N LEU A 67 -4.84 1.14 -14.05
CA LEU A 67 -5.38 1.28 -12.68
C LEU A 67 -6.89 1.54 -12.66
N ILE A 68 -7.39 2.38 -13.59
CA ILE A 68 -8.82 2.60 -13.74
C ILE A 68 -9.52 1.33 -14.22
N ALA A 69 -8.98 0.70 -15.27
CA ALA A 69 -9.57 -0.49 -15.86
C ALA A 69 -9.70 -1.63 -14.83
N ASP A 70 -8.67 -1.83 -14.00
CA ASP A 70 -8.68 -2.83 -12.93
C ASP A 70 -9.71 -2.49 -11.84
N ALA A 71 -9.78 -1.22 -11.39
CA ALA A 71 -10.78 -0.81 -10.40
C ALA A 71 -12.22 -1.00 -10.91
N HIS A 72 -12.49 -0.61 -12.16
CA HIS A 72 -13.80 -0.79 -12.80
C HIS A 72 -14.15 -2.26 -13.00
N HIS A 73 -13.16 -3.10 -13.31
CA HIS A 73 -13.33 -4.55 -13.37
C HIS A 73 -13.74 -5.14 -12.01
N HIS A 74 -13.31 -4.54 -10.90
CA HIS A 74 -13.76 -4.88 -9.54
C HIS A 74 -15.01 -4.11 -9.08
N GLU A 75 -15.72 -3.46 -10.00
CA GLU A 75 -16.99 -2.77 -9.77
C GLU A 75 -16.91 -1.61 -8.77
N HIS A 76 -15.75 -0.95 -8.67
CA HIS A 76 -15.59 0.25 -7.86
C HIS A 76 -14.79 1.35 -8.58
N PRO A 77 -15.02 2.64 -8.25
CA PRO A 77 -14.18 3.71 -8.78
C PRO A 77 -12.76 3.62 -8.21
N PHE A 78 -11.78 4.08 -8.98
CA PHE A 78 -10.40 4.18 -8.50
C PHE A 78 -10.25 5.33 -7.48
N GLY A 79 -9.77 5.00 -6.28
CA GLY A 79 -9.62 5.95 -5.17
C GLY A 79 -8.24 5.99 -4.49
N SER A 80 -7.30 5.14 -4.93
CA SER A 80 -6.07 4.84 -4.17
C SER A 80 -4.83 5.53 -4.73
N ALA A 81 -4.96 6.73 -5.34
CA ALA A 81 -3.80 7.40 -5.93
C ALA A 81 -2.74 7.76 -4.90
N ASP A 82 -3.12 8.22 -3.71
CA ASP A 82 -2.14 8.61 -2.68
C ASP A 82 -1.26 7.41 -2.25
N SER A 83 -1.83 6.21 -2.21
CA SER A 83 -1.10 4.95 -1.98
C SER A 83 -0.16 4.58 -3.12
N ALA A 84 -0.64 4.64 -4.37
CA ALA A 84 0.18 4.37 -5.55
C ALA A 84 1.32 5.40 -5.71
N VAL A 85 1.04 6.69 -5.45
CA VAL A 85 2.05 7.76 -5.41
C VAL A 85 3.10 7.50 -4.34
N SER A 86 2.68 7.06 -3.15
CA SER A 86 3.60 6.75 -2.04
C SER A 86 4.54 5.60 -2.41
N LEU A 87 4.03 4.55 -3.06
CA LEU A 87 4.82 3.44 -3.58
C LEU A 87 5.80 3.91 -4.68
N ALA A 88 5.32 4.68 -5.66
CA ALA A 88 6.16 5.20 -6.73
C ALA A 88 7.30 6.07 -6.17
N ARG A 89 7.02 6.95 -5.21
CA ARG A 89 8.01 7.78 -4.52
C ARG A 89 8.99 6.98 -3.67
N ALA A 90 8.54 5.86 -3.10
CA ALA A 90 9.42 4.91 -2.42
C ALA A 90 10.26 4.07 -3.41
N GLY A 91 10.10 4.29 -4.72
CA GLY A 91 10.89 3.70 -5.79
C GLY A 91 10.38 2.32 -6.25
N TYR A 92 9.14 1.95 -5.93
CA TYR A 92 8.55 0.72 -6.47
C TYR A 92 8.30 0.87 -7.97
N ALA A 93 8.58 -0.18 -8.72
CA ALA A 93 8.31 -0.19 -10.15
C ALA A 93 6.80 -0.25 -10.40
N GLU A 94 6.33 0.41 -11.46
CA GLU A 94 4.91 0.44 -11.82
C GLU A 94 4.26 -0.95 -11.97
N PRO A 95 4.93 -1.97 -12.56
CA PRO A 95 4.38 -3.32 -12.58
C PRO A 95 4.05 -3.91 -11.19
N THR A 96 4.85 -3.58 -10.17
CA THR A 96 4.59 -3.99 -8.79
C THR A 96 3.41 -3.23 -8.20
N ILE A 97 3.28 -1.93 -8.51
CA ILE A 97 2.13 -1.12 -8.09
C ILE A 97 0.84 -1.67 -8.70
N LEU A 98 0.88 -2.03 -9.99
CA LEU A 98 -0.24 -2.67 -10.70
C LEU A 98 -0.57 -4.04 -10.11
N GLU A 99 0.43 -4.85 -9.72
CA GLU A 99 0.19 -6.14 -9.04
C GLU A 99 -0.59 -5.96 -7.73
N ILE A 100 -0.25 -4.94 -6.94
CA ILE A 100 -0.95 -4.62 -5.68
C ILE A 100 -2.36 -4.10 -5.97
N ALA A 101 -2.52 -3.25 -6.99
CA ALA A 101 -3.81 -2.68 -7.40
C ALA A 101 -4.78 -3.75 -7.89
N LYS A 102 -4.29 -4.74 -8.64
CA LYS A 102 -5.07 -5.85 -9.18
C LYS A 102 -5.75 -6.74 -8.13
N VAL A 103 -5.34 -6.64 -6.87
CA VAL A 103 -5.98 -7.36 -5.77
C VAL A 103 -6.61 -6.41 -4.74
N ASP A 104 -6.85 -5.15 -5.13
CA ASP A 104 -7.45 -4.08 -4.33
C ASP A 104 -6.76 -3.82 -2.98
N GLN A 105 -5.42 -4.00 -2.94
CA GLN A 105 -4.64 -3.88 -1.71
C GLN A 105 -3.74 -2.64 -1.65
N LEU A 106 -3.90 -1.68 -2.58
CA LEU A 106 -3.07 -0.46 -2.59
C LEU A 106 -3.14 0.27 -1.24
N ASP A 107 -4.34 0.57 -0.75
CA ASP A 107 -4.51 1.31 0.51
C ASP A 107 -4.18 0.49 1.76
N ILE A 108 -4.24 -0.84 1.66
CA ILE A 108 -3.97 -1.74 2.78
C ILE A 108 -2.46 -1.92 2.97
N ILE A 109 -1.72 -2.11 1.87
CA ILE A 109 -0.31 -2.53 1.92
C ILE A 109 0.67 -1.38 1.71
N SER A 110 0.28 -0.28 1.06
CA SER A 110 1.21 0.79 0.63
C SER A 110 2.09 1.30 1.77
N THR A 111 1.49 1.66 2.91
CA THR A 111 2.22 2.23 4.06
C THR A 111 3.24 1.23 4.59
N ASP A 112 2.84 -0.02 4.74
CA ASP A 112 3.68 -1.08 5.30
C ASP A 112 4.82 -1.44 4.31
N ALA A 113 4.54 -1.48 3.01
CA ALA A 113 5.53 -1.67 1.96
C ALA A 113 6.59 -0.55 1.95
N VAL A 114 6.16 0.72 2.00
CA VAL A 114 7.07 1.87 2.12
C VAL A 114 7.97 1.72 3.37
N MET A 115 7.40 1.30 4.50
CA MET A 115 8.16 1.09 5.73
C MET A 115 9.19 -0.03 5.62
N LEU A 116 8.92 -1.12 4.90
CA LEU A 116 9.91 -2.18 4.66
C LEU A 116 11.18 -1.67 3.97
N ARG A 117 11.04 -0.76 2.99
CA ARG A 117 12.18 -0.09 2.36
C ARG A 117 12.88 0.88 3.30
N LEU A 118 12.15 1.62 4.13
CA LEU A 118 12.73 2.55 5.11
C LEU A 118 13.49 1.83 6.23
N VAL A 119 13.08 0.62 6.61
CA VAL A 119 13.86 -0.30 7.46
C VAL A 119 15.19 -0.71 6.80
N GLY A 120 15.35 -0.42 5.51
CA GLY A 120 16.55 -0.66 4.72
C GLY A 120 16.69 -2.10 4.28
N LEU A 121 15.60 -2.87 4.23
CA LEU A 121 15.64 -4.22 3.68
C LEU A 121 16.07 -4.17 2.21
N SER A 122 16.80 -5.19 1.77
CA SER A 122 17.12 -5.34 0.34
C SER A 122 15.85 -5.53 -0.50
N ASP A 123 15.87 -5.07 -1.76
CA ASP A 123 14.74 -5.21 -2.68
C ASP A 123 14.20 -6.65 -2.77
N PRO A 124 15.04 -7.70 -2.89
CA PRO A 124 14.54 -9.08 -2.91
C PRO A 124 13.82 -9.50 -1.61
N ALA A 125 14.26 -8.99 -0.46
CA ALA A 125 13.61 -9.28 0.82
C ALA A 125 12.24 -8.57 0.91
N VAL A 126 12.17 -7.32 0.45
CA VAL A 126 10.92 -6.55 0.37
C VAL A 126 9.92 -7.23 -0.56
N ASP A 127 10.35 -7.59 -1.78
CA ASP A 127 9.51 -8.26 -2.77
C ASP A 127 8.97 -9.60 -2.26
N TRP A 128 9.82 -10.39 -1.59
CA TRP A 128 9.39 -11.66 -1.00
C TRP A 128 8.31 -11.47 0.08
N ILE A 129 8.46 -10.47 0.96
CA ILE A 129 7.47 -10.16 2.00
C ILE A 129 6.17 -9.66 1.37
N LEU A 130 6.29 -8.77 0.38
CA LEU A 130 5.16 -8.19 -0.34
C LEU A 130 4.33 -9.27 -1.06
N HIS A 131 4.97 -10.15 -1.83
CA HIS A 131 4.30 -11.27 -2.50
C HIS A 131 3.63 -12.23 -1.51
N ARG A 132 4.22 -12.44 -0.34
CA ARG A 132 3.60 -13.25 0.72
C ARG A 132 2.30 -12.59 1.22
N ARG A 133 2.33 -11.27 1.47
CA ARG A 133 1.15 -10.50 1.91
C ARG A 133 0.04 -10.48 0.87
N LEU A 134 0.38 -10.27 -0.40
CA LEU A 134 -0.60 -10.28 -1.51
C LEU A 134 -1.29 -11.64 -1.65
N LYS A 135 -0.63 -12.73 -1.28
CA LYS A 135 -1.21 -14.09 -1.22
C LYS A 135 -2.02 -14.36 0.06
N GLY A 136 -2.23 -13.35 0.91
CA GLY A 136 -2.89 -13.49 2.21
C GLY A 136 -2.09 -14.34 3.21
N GLN A 137 -0.82 -14.61 2.95
CA GLN A 137 0.01 -15.38 3.85
C GLN A 137 0.51 -14.48 4.98
N ARG A 138 0.45 -15.01 6.21
CA ARG A 138 0.85 -14.25 7.39
C ARG A 138 2.32 -13.83 7.31
N THR A 139 2.54 -12.56 7.58
CA THR A 139 3.85 -11.94 7.84
C THR A 139 3.75 -11.13 9.11
N MET A 140 4.87 -10.91 9.77
CA MET A 140 4.96 -9.86 10.78
C MET A 140 4.89 -8.47 10.14
N GLY A 141 4.51 -7.47 10.93
CA GLY A 141 4.48 -6.06 10.52
C GLY A 141 5.88 -5.49 10.24
N SER A 142 5.97 -4.44 9.42
CA SER A 142 7.24 -3.75 9.17
C SER A 142 7.88 -3.18 10.44
N ALA A 143 7.09 -2.79 11.44
CA ALA A 143 7.59 -2.27 12.70
C ALA A 143 8.40 -3.36 13.44
N GLU A 144 7.85 -4.56 13.56
CA GLU A 144 8.49 -5.72 14.19
C GLU A 144 9.73 -6.15 13.40
N ILE A 145 9.65 -6.15 12.06
CA ILE A 145 10.80 -6.42 11.19
C ILE A 145 11.92 -5.41 11.44
N GLY A 146 11.57 -4.12 11.49
CA GLY A 146 12.50 -3.04 11.79
C GLY A 146 13.18 -3.20 13.14
N ARG A 147 12.42 -3.55 14.18
CA ARG A 147 12.97 -3.80 15.51
C ARG A 147 13.90 -5.00 15.53
N LEU A 148 13.49 -6.13 14.96
CA LEU A 148 14.34 -7.32 14.86
C LEU A 148 15.66 -7.00 14.14
N LYS A 149 15.61 -6.28 13.02
CA LYS A 149 16.81 -5.82 12.31
C LYS A 149 17.68 -4.91 13.17
N ASN A 150 17.09 -3.96 13.89
CA ASN A 150 17.79 -3.07 14.81
C ASN A 150 18.43 -3.80 15.99
N THR A 151 18.02 -5.03 16.31
CA THR A 151 18.69 -5.89 17.30
C THR A 151 19.88 -6.69 16.74
N GLY A 152 20.21 -6.51 15.46
CA GLY A 152 21.34 -7.15 14.79
C GLY A 152 21.00 -8.45 14.06
N LEU A 153 19.70 -8.78 13.87
CA LEU A 153 19.34 -9.91 13.01
C LEU A 153 19.63 -9.57 11.56
N THR A 154 20.17 -10.58 10.87
CA THR A 154 20.33 -10.53 9.41
C THR A 154 18.98 -10.69 8.71
N GLU A 155 18.86 -10.17 7.49
CA GLU A 155 17.63 -10.31 6.69
C GLU A 155 17.23 -11.79 6.53
N LYS A 156 18.20 -12.68 6.28
CA LYS A 156 17.96 -14.12 6.19
C LYS A 156 17.26 -14.67 7.45
N GLN A 157 17.72 -14.29 8.64
CA GLN A 157 17.13 -14.73 9.91
C GLN A 157 15.72 -14.16 10.13
N ILE A 158 15.45 -12.95 9.64
CA ILE A 158 14.12 -12.34 9.69
C ILE A 158 13.17 -13.08 8.74
N LEU A 159 13.59 -13.33 7.50
CA LEU A 159 12.79 -14.07 6.51
C LEU A 159 12.49 -15.50 6.98
N GLU A 160 13.44 -16.16 7.64
CA GLU A 160 13.25 -17.47 8.25
C GLU A 160 12.14 -17.44 9.31
N ARG A 161 12.15 -16.46 10.23
CA ARG A 161 11.08 -16.27 11.23
C ARG A 161 9.72 -16.00 10.59
N ILE A 162 9.69 -15.21 9.52
CA ILE A 162 8.45 -14.98 8.75
C ILE A 162 7.96 -16.29 8.15
N SER A 163 8.87 -17.11 7.60
CA SER A 163 8.54 -18.40 7.00
C SER A 163 7.99 -19.40 8.02
N GLU A 164 8.52 -19.38 9.25
CA GLU A 164 8.06 -20.17 10.40
C GLU A 164 6.74 -19.67 11.01
N GLY A 165 6.24 -18.52 10.55
CA GLY A 165 4.98 -17.95 11.02
C GLY A 165 5.08 -17.23 12.36
N LEU A 166 6.25 -16.68 12.69
CA LEU A 166 6.44 -15.86 13.88
C LEU A 166 5.44 -14.69 13.89
N THR A 167 4.70 -14.57 14.98
CA THR A 167 3.69 -13.52 15.17
C THR A 167 4.32 -12.21 15.65
N ASP A 168 3.62 -11.09 15.49
CA ASP A 168 4.10 -9.78 15.97
C ASP A 168 4.39 -9.79 17.48
N ALA A 169 3.53 -10.42 18.29
CA ALA A 169 3.74 -10.54 19.73
C ALA A 169 4.99 -11.36 20.09
N GLN A 170 5.32 -12.38 19.30
CA GLN A 170 6.54 -13.17 19.50
C GLN A 170 7.78 -12.40 19.03
N ALA A 171 7.68 -11.68 17.90
CA ALA A 171 8.74 -10.82 17.40
C ALA A 171 9.06 -9.68 18.37
N ASP A 172 8.04 -9.04 18.95
CA ASP A 172 8.17 -8.03 20.00
C ASP A 172 8.91 -8.58 21.22
N LYS A 173 8.48 -9.76 21.71
CA LYS A 173 9.14 -10.42 22.85
C LYS A 173 10.61 -10.76 22.56
N GLU A 174 10.91 -11.24 21.35
CA GLU A 174 12.30 -11.53 20.94
C GLU A 174 13.11 -10.23 20.85
N ALA A 175 12.58 -9.20 20.21
CA ALA A 175 13.24 -7.89 20.07
C ALA A 175 13.54 -7.29 21.45
N ALA A 176 12.56 -7.26 22.35
CA ALA A 176 12.72 -6.76 23.71
C ALA A 176 13.80 -7.52 24.50
N SER A 177 13.84 -8.86 24.38
CA SER A 177 14.86 -9.68 25.02
C SER A 177 16.27 -9.35 24.52
N ARG A 178 16.43 -9.16 23.21
CA ARG A 178 17.71 -8.81 22.58
C ARG A 178 18.14 -7.38 22.89
N GLU A 179 17.19 -6.45 22.86
CA GLU A 179 17.41 -5.05 23.26
C GLU A 179 17.91 -4.97 24.70
N ALA A 180 17.30 -5.72 25.63
CA ALA A 180 17.75 -5.81 27.02
C ALA A 180 19.18 -6.38 27.12
N GLN A 181 19.48 -7.49 26.44
CA GLN A 181 20.83 -8.07 26.45
C GLN A 181 21.89 -7.10 25.91
N ARG A 182 21.59 -6.38 24.83
CA ARG A 182 22.48 -5.35 24.28
C ARG A 182 22.68 -4.17 25.23
N ASN A 183 21.60 -3.70 25.88
CA ASN A 183 21.68 -2.58 26.80
C ASN A 183 22.44 -2.95 28.09
N HIS A 184 22.48 -4.24 28.46
CA HIS A 184 23.24 -4.74 29.60
C HIS A 184 24.66 -5.23 29.25
N SER A 185 24.99 -5.41 27.96
CA SER A 185 26.35 -5.75 27.54
C SER A 185 27.29 -4.56 27.75
N GLY A 186 27.97 -4.53 28.90
CA GLY A 186 28.91 -3.48 29.29
C GLY A 186 28.58 -2.75 30.59
N THR A 187 27.43 -3.04 31.23
CA THR A 187 27.08 -2.47 32.55
C THR A 187 27.51 -3.33 33.73
N ASP A 188 28.42 -4.28 33.52
CA ASP A 188 29.02 -5.03 34.61
C ASP A 188 29.78 -4.06 35.52
N PHE A 189 29.15 -3.72 36.65
CA PHE A 189 29.79 -3.03 37.75
C PHE A 189 30.95 -3.91 38.25
N LYS A 190 32.14 -3.71 37.69
CA LYS A 190 33.38 -4.20 38.30
C LYS A 190 33.52 -3.49 39.64
N ARG A 191 33.12 -4.15 40.73
CA ARG A 191 33.45 -3.70 42.08
C ARG A 191 34.97 -3.60 42.16
N VAL A 192 35.51 -2.38 42.03
CA VAL A 192 36.92 -2.11 42.30
C VAL A 192 37.11 -2.34 43.79
N ARG A 193 37.62 -3.52 44.13
CA ARG A 193 37.97 -3.88 45.51
C ARG A 193 39.25 -3.11 45.83
N GLY A 194 39.07 -1.88 46.34
CA GLY A 194 40.16 -1.05 46.85
C GLY A 194 40.98 -1.83 47.88
N ARG A 195 42.30 -1.77 47.71
CA ARG A 195 43.34 -2.40 48.52
C ARG A 195 43.19 -2.02 50.01
N ARG A 196 43.40 -3.01 50.87
CA ARG A 196 43.64 -2.86 52.32
C ARG A 196 44.82 -1.96 52.60
#